data_AF-A4UXD7-F1
#
_entry.id   AF-A4UXD7-F1
#
_cell.length_a   1.000
_cell.length_b   1.000
_cell.length_c   1.000
_cell.angle_alpha   90.00
_cell.angle_beta   90.00
_cell.angle_gamma   90.00
#
_symmetry.space_group_name_H-M   'P 1'
#
loop_
_entity.id
_entity.type
_entity.pdbx_description
1 polymer ?
#
loop_
_entity_poly.entity_id
_entity_poly.type
_entity_poly.pdbx_seq_one_letter_code
_entity_poly.pdbx_strand_id
1 'polypeptide(L)'
;SEGGAFTLCLEERDWLAGRSSIENLYDAIYRSKKTVFIITREWFNCGLLRHAFFMSNQRLLDEKKDVVVLVILDHKMKMSQYFVTRKRLCPKSFLNWPRN
;
A
#
# COMPACT_ATOMS: atom_id res chain seq x y z
N SER A 1 -25.46 8.49 -12.25
CA SER A 1 -24.45 7.46 -12.56
C SER A 1 -23.24 8.18 -13.13
N GLU A 2 -22.31 8.59 -12.28
CA GLU A 2 -21.03 9.17 -12.68
C GLU A 2 -19.95 8.31 -12.03
N GLY A 3 -19.27 7.49 -12.81
CA GLY A 3 -18.06 6.82 -12.36
C GLY A 3 -16.98 7.88 -12.17
N GLY A 4 -16.91 8.49 -11.00
CA GLY A 4 -15.93 9.53 -10.71
C GLY A 4 -14.51 9.05 -10.98
N ALA A 5 -13.73 9.86 -11.72
CA ALA A 5 -12.34 9.55 -12.01
C ALA A 5 -11.53 9.43 -10.71
N PHE A 6 -10.76 8.35 -10.57
CA PHE A 6 -9.83 8.20 -9.46
C PHE A 6 -8.58 9.04 -9.72
N THR A 7 -8.16 9.82 -8.72
CA THR A 7 -6.85 10.48 -8.72
C THR A 7 -5.83 9.55 -8.09
N LEU A 8 -4.73 9.30 -8.79
CA LEU A 8 -3.62 8.46 -8.32
C LEU A 8 -2.46 9.35 -7.88
N CYS A 9 -1.74 8.97 -6.82
CA CYS A 9 -0.45 9.57 -6.45
C CYS A 9 0.67 8.57 -6.76
N LEU A 10 1.66 8.99 -7.55
CA LEU A 10 2.81 8.18 -7.95
C LEU A 10 4.12 8.87 -7.55
N GLU A 11 5.07 8.09 -7.06
CA GLU A 11 6.41 8.56 -6.68
C GLU A 11 7.10 9.32 -7.81
N GLU A 12 7.15 8.74 -9.01
CA GLU A 12 7.87 9.32 -10.16
C GLU A 12 7.21 10.60 -10.73
N ARG A 13 5.94 10.87 -10.39
CA ARG A 13 5.17 11.97 -11.00
C ARG A 13 4.87 13.10 -10.02
N ASP A 14 4.49 12.76 -8.79
CA ASP A 14 3.85 13.70 -7.87
C ASP A 14 4.75 14.07 -6.69
N TRP A 15 5.88 13.39 -6.51
CA TRP A 15 6.81 13.72 -5.43
C TRP A 15 7.59 15.00 -5.75
N LEU A 16 7.70 15.86 -4.75
CA LEU A 16 8.33 17.16 -4.91
C LEU A 16 9.85 17.04 -4.78
N ALA A 17 10.57 17.55 -5.77
CA ALA A 17 12.01 17.69 -5.72
C ALA A 17 12.40 18.64 -4.56
N GLY A 18 13.53 18.33 -3.91
CA GLY A 18 14.02 19.08 -2.75
C GLY A 18 13.42 18.66 -1.39
N ARG A 19 12.45 17.74 -1.38
CA ARG A 19 12.01 17.02 -0.16
C ARG A 19 12.67 15.65 -0.09
N SER A 20 12.84 15.12 1.13
CA SER A 20 13.31 13.75 1.30
C SER A 20 12.25 12.73 0.83
N SER A 21 12.69 11.53 0.43
CA SER A 21 11.77 10.44 0.04
C SER A 21 10.79 10.09 1.16
N ILE A 22 11.20 10.19 2.42
CA ILE A 22 10.34 9.90 3.58
C ILE A 22 9.26 10.97 3.76
N GLU A 23 9.58 12.26 3.59
CA GLU A 23 8.59 13.34 3.66
C GLU A 23 7.57 13.24 2.53
N ASN A 24 8.04 13.03 1.31
CA ASN A 24 7.16 12.84 0.15
C ASN A 24 6.25 11.61 0.33
N LEU A 25 6.81 10.51 0.86
CA LEU A 25 6.03 9.30 1.15
C LEU A 25 4.97 9.53 2.22
N TYR A 26 5.32 10.22 3.31
CA TYR A 26 4.38 10.60 4.35
C TYR A 26 3.22 11.41 3.76
N ASP A 27 3.52 12.46 3.02
CA ASP A 27 2.51 13.31 2.38
C ASP A 27 1.62 12.50 1.41
N ALA A 28 2.21 11.62 0.60
CA ALA A 28 1.48 10.76 -0.33
C ALA A 28 0.48 9.84 0.41
N ILE A 29 0.89 9.21 1.52
CA ILE A 29 0.03 8.31 2.31
C ILE A 29 -1.08 9.08 3.03
N TYR A 30 -0.79 10.25 3.58
CA TYR A 30 -1.78 11.01 4.36
C TYR A 30 -2.79 11.74 3.46
N ARG A 31 -2.39 12.17 2.26
CA ARG A 31 -3.28 12.79 1.27
C ARG A 31 -4.09 11.77 0.47
N SER A 32 -3.66 10.51 0.43
CA SER A 32 -4.37 9.45 -0.28
C SER A 32 -5.48 8.82 0.58
N LYS A 33 -6.61 8.48 -0.05
CA LYS A 33 -7.68 7.71 0.59
C LYS A 33 -7.26 6.26 0.85
N LYS A 34 -6.45 5.71 -0.07
CA LYS A 34 -5.92 4.35 -0.03
C LYS A 34 -4.49 4.34 -0.55
N THR A 35 -3.65 3.49 0.04
CA THR A 35 -2.30 3.17 -0.42
C THR A 35 -2.32 1.75 -0.98
N VAL A 36 -2.05 1.62 -2.27
CA VAL A 36 -2.05 0.33 -2.97
C VAL A 36 -0.63 -0.22 -2.98
N PHE A 37 -0.44 -1.41 -2.42
CA PHE A 37 0.81 -2.14 -2.46
C PHE A 37 0.71 -3.27 -3.45
N ILE A 38 1.59 -3.25 -4.44
CA ILE A 38 1.74 -4.31 -5.42
C ILE A 38 2.78 -5.30 -4.88
N ILE A 39 2.32 -6.49 -4.52
CA ILE A 39 3.13 -7.53 -3.90
C ILE A 39 3.61 -8.50 -4.96
N THR A 40 4.89 -8.38 -5.30
CA THR A 40 5.63 -9.30 -6.18
C THR A 40 6.58 -10.18 -5.36
N ARG A 41 7.25 -11.13 -6.02
CA ARG A 41 8.25 -11.99 -5.35
C ARG A 41 9.37 -11.19 -4.67
N GLU A 42 9.69 -10.01 -5.18
CA GLU A 42 10.81 -9.18 -4.71
C GLU A 42 10.36 -8.03 -3.78
N TRP A 43 9.10 -8.04 -3.31
CA TRP A 43 8.54 -6.89 -2.59
C TRP A 43 9.31 -6.51 -1.30
N PHE A 44 10.09 -7.42 -0.71
CA PHE A 44 10.84 -7.12 0.53
C PHE A 44 12.14 -6.33 0.33
N ASN A 45 12.56 -6.05 -0.91
CA ASN A 45 13.90 -5.53 -1.18
C ASN A 45 14.02 -4.00 -1.05
N CYS A 46 12.91 -3.25 -0.99
CA CYS A 46 12.95 -1.78 -0.95
C CYS A 46 12.67 -1.22 0.46
N GLY A 47 13.62 -0.46 1.00
CA GLY A 47 13.49 0.20 2.30
C GLY A 47 12.32 1.18 2.34
N LEU A 48 12.08 1.92 1.27
CA LEU A 48 10.98 2.88 1.16
C LEU A 48 9.61 2.19 1.27
N LEU A 49 9.47 1.03 0.63
CA LEU A 49 8.24 0.24 0.67
C LEU A 49 7.93 -0.26 2.09
N ARG A 50 8.97 -0.65 2.85
CA ARG A 50 8.83 -1.00 4.28
C ARG A 50 8.33 0.17 5.12
N HIS A 51 8.84 1.37 4.89
CA HIS A 51 8.36 2.58 5.57
C HIS A 51 6.92 2.89 5.18
N ALA A 52 6.59 2.80 3.89
CA ALA A 52 5.24 3.05 3.39
C ALA A 52 4.23 2.13 4.05
N PHE A 53 4.60 0.86 4.16
CA PHE A 53 3.80 -0.15 4.81
C PHE A 53 3.64 0.11 6.31
N PHE A 54 4.74 0.42 6.99
CA PHE A 54 4.70 0.75 8.41
C PHE A 54 3.76 1.94 8.68
N MET A 55 3.97 3.07 7.98
CA MET A 55 3.17 4.28 8.12
C MET A 55 1.68 4.04 7.83
N SER A 56 1.37 3.30 6.76
CA SER A 56 -0.02 2.99 6.41
C SER A 56 -0.70 2.12 7.47
N ASN A 57 0.04 1.24 8.15
CA ASN A 57 -0.50 0.42 9.23
C ASN A 57 -0.58 1.16 10.57
N GLN A 58 0.30 2.15 10.83
CA GLN A 58 0.12 3.04 11.98
C GLN A 58 -1.24 3.76 11.90
N ARG A 59 -1.66 4.21 10.71
CA ARG A 59 -3.00 4.79 10.52
C ARG A 59 -4.14 3.82 10.87
N LEU A 60 -3.95 2.52 10.66
CA LEU A 60 -4.94 1.52 11.09
C LEU A 60 -4.98 1.39 12.62
N LEU A 61 -3.84 1.45 13.30
CA LEU A 61 -3.77 1.30 14.76
C LEU A 61 -4.24 2.56 15.49
N ASP A 62 -3.77 3.72 15.05
CA ASP A 62 -3.99 4.99 15.74
C ASP A 62 -5.31 5.64 15.33
N GLU A 63 -5.58 5.71 14.02
CA GLU A 63 -6.79 6.35 13.49
C GLU A 63 -7.95 5.37 13.27
N LYS A 64 -7.73 4.05 13.47
CA LYS A 64 -8.69 2.99 13.11
C LYS A 64 -9.10 3.01 11.63
N LYS A 65 -8.23 3.52 10.76
CA LYS A 65 -8.48 3.62 9.31
C LYS A 65 -7.65 2.61 8.55
N ASP A 66 -8.32 1.61 7.99
CA ASP A 66 -7.66 0.73 7.03
C ASP A 66 -7.50 1.44 5.67
N VAL A 67 -6.33 2.03 5.46
CA VAL A 67 -5.98 2.73 4.22
C VAL A 67 -5.23 1.85 3.24
N VAL A 68 -4.86 0.63 3.60
CA VAL A 68 -4.02 -0.23 2.75
C VAL A 68 -4.88 -1.06 1.82
N VAL A 69 -4.45 -1.22 0.58
CA VAL A 69 -4.93 -2.27 -0.33
C VAL A 69 -3.71 -3.08 -0.77
N LEU A 70 -3.77 -4.40 -0.60
CA LEU A 70 -2.72 -5.33 -1.00
C LEU A 70 -3.16 -6.08 -2.24
N VAL A 71 -2.39 -5.93 -3.33
CA VAL A 71 -2.60 -6.66 -4.58
C VAL A 71 -1.50 -7.71 -4.70
N ILE A 72 -1.87 -8.99 -4.64
CA ILE A 72 -0.93 -10.10 -4.75
C ILE A 72 -0.81 -10.52 -6.21
N LEU A 73 0.37 -10.31 -6.80
CA LEU A 73 0.66 -10.72 -8.17
C LEU A 73 1.22 -12.15 -8.25
N ASP A 74 2.09 -12.55 -7.32
CA ASP A 74 2.63 -13.91 -7.28
C ASP A 74 1.88 -14.78 -6.25
N HIS A 75 0.96 -15.60 -6.74
CA HIS A 75 0.20 -16.55 -5.92
C HIS A 75 1.05 -17.68 -5.31
N LYS A 76 2.29 -17.88 -5.77
CA LYS A 76 3.23 -18.87 -5.20
C LYS A 76 4.08 -18.27 -4.08
N MET A 77 3.96 -16.96 -3.83
CA MET A 77 4.71 -16.31 -2.76
C MET A 77 4.24 -16.83 -1.40
N LYS A 78 5.21 -17.22 -0.55
CA LYS A 78 4.91 -17.57 0.84
C LYS A 78 4.46 -16.32 1.59
N MET A 79 3.22 -16.34 2.07
CA MET A 79 2.68 -15.26 2.88
C MET A 79 3.34 -15.28 4.25
N SER A 80 3.97 -14.17 4.63
CA SER A 80 4.49 -14.01 6.00
C SER A 80 3.35 -14.07 7.01
N GLN A 81 3.67 -14.41 8.28
CA GLN A 81 2.69 -14.41 9.38
C GLN A 81 1.96 -13.07 9.48
N TYR A 82 2.66 -11.97 9.18
CA TYR A 82 2.07 -10.64 9.12
C TYR A 82 0.92 -10.58 8.10
N PHE A 83 1.15 -11.00 6.85
CA PHE A 83 0.10 -10.95 5.83
C PHE A 83 -1.08 -11.86 6.16
N VAL A 84 -0.82 -13.04 6.73
CA VAL A 84 -1.87 -13.96 7.19
C VAL A 84 -2.73 -13.28 8.26
N THR A 85 -2.10 -12.65 9.25
CA THR A 85 -2.79 -11.94 10.33
C THR A 85 -3.60 -10.77 9.79
N ARG A 86 -2.99 -9.94 8.94
CA ARG A 86 -3.67 -8.80 8.32
C ARG A 86 -4.82 -9.23 7.44
N LYS A 87 -4.73 -10.36 6.72
CA LYS A 87 -5.84 -10.88 5.91
C LYS A 87 -7.04 -11.27 6.77
N ARG A 88 -6.81 -11.72 8.00
CA ARG A 88 -7.88 -12.02 8.97
C ARG A 88 -8.50 -10.74 9.53
N LEU A 89 -7.69 -9.73 9.85
CA LEU A 89 -8.15 -8.45 10.40
C LEU A 89 -8.86 -7.57 9.36
N CYS A 90 -8.35 -7.56 8.12
CA CYS A 90 -8.78 -6.68 7.04
C CYS A 90 -9.01 -7.48 5.73
N PRO A 91 -9.98 -8.40 5.69
CA PRO A 91 -10.13 -9.32 4.56
C PRO A 91 -10.46 -8.61 3.24
N LYS A 92 -11.16 -7.48 3.30
CA LYS A 92 -11.54 -6.66 2.12
C LYS A 92 -10.36 -5.92 1.49
N SER A 93 -9.21 -5.91 2.15
CA SER A 93 -8.02 -5.16 1.73
C SER A 93 -6.99 -6.04 1.05
N PHE A 94 -7.34 -7.30 0.76
CA PHE A 94 -6.53 -8.25 0.02
C PHE A 94 -7.21 -8.59 -1.30
N LEU A 95 -6.50 -8.31 -2.40
CA LEU A 95 -6.90 -8.63 -3.76
C LEU A 95 -5.87 -9.59 -4.35
N ASN A 96 -6.35 -10.73 -4.86
CA ASN A 96 -5.51 -11.58 -5.69
C ASN A 96 -5.67 -11.13 -7.13
N TRP A 97 -4.56 -10.91 -7.82
CA TRP A 97 -4.62 -10.63 -9.25
C TRP A 97 -5.06 -11.89 -10.01
N PRO A 98 -6.02 -11.79 -10.93
CA PRO A 98 -6.44 -12.94 -11.74
C PRO A 98 -5.29 -13.42 -12.61
N ARG A 99 -5.22 -14.72 -12.87
CA ARG A 99 -4.34 -15.25 -13.93
C ARG A 99 -5.05 -15.08 -15.26
N ASN A 100 -4.34 -14.60 -16.27
CA ASN A 100 -4.80 -14.61 -17.67
C ASN A 100 -4.90 -16.04 -18.19
#